data_AF-A0A2V5MG42-F1
#
_entry.id   AF-A0A2V5MG42-F1
#
_cell.length_a   1.000
_cell.length_b   1.000
_cell.length_c   1.000
_cell.angle_alpha   90.00
_cell.angle_beta   90.00
_cell.angle_gamma   90.00
#
_symmetry.space_group_name_H-M   'P 1'
#
loop_
_entity.id
_entity.type
_entity.pdbx_description
1 polymer ?
#
loop_
_entity_poly.entity_id
_entity_poly.type
_entity_poly.pdbx_seq_one_letter_code
_entity_poly.pdbx_strand_id
1 'polypeptide(L)'
;MEQTNFTPNIATLIGHGTVRRQAMGGSFDRSPTADELEKMKALVEHAMKEGAVGLSTGLIYLPGTFAKTEEIIELARVASAYGGIYASHMRDEGTGIFESLDELFRIAREANIRAEISHIKLSGNAAWGQPKKVISAI
;
A
#
# COMPACT_ATOMS: atom_id res chain seq x y z
N MET A 1 -11.27 -10.95 18.76
CA MET A 1 -12.38 -11.32 17.84
C MET A 1 -12.78 -12.77 18.00
N GLU A 2 -11.83 -13.71 18.03
CA GLU A 2 -12.12 -15.13 18.33
C GLU A 2 -12.86 -15.34 19.67
N GLN A 3 -12.64 -14.46 20.64
CA GLN A 3 -13.29 -14.51 21.96
C GLN A 3 -14.63 -13.77 22.03
N THR A 4 -15.08 -13.09 20.95
CA THR A 4 -16.18 -12.11 21.02
C THR A 4 -17.43 -12.48 20.21
N ASN A 5 -17.64 -13.75 19.84
CA ASN A 5 -18.79 -14.20 19.02
C ASN A 5 -19.05 -13.33 17.78
N PHE A 6 -17.99 -12.89 17.10
CA PHE A 6 -18.09 -12.06 15.91
C PHE A 6 -18.53 -12.92 14.71
N THR A 7 -19.63 -12.53 14.05
CA THR A 7 -20.31 -13.38 13.05
C THR A 7 -19.68 -13.36 11.65
N PRO A 8 -19.21 -12.21 11.11
CA PRO A 8 -18.56 -12.18 9.80
C PRO A 8 -17.17 -12.82 9.78
N ASN A 9 -16.77 -13.35 8.61
CA ASN A 9 -15.36 -13.66 8.34
C ASN A 9 -14.53 -12.36 8.29
N ILE A 10 -13.29 -12.43 8.74
CA ILE A 10 -12.36 -11.28 8.76
C ILE A 10 -11.07 -11.66 8.06
N ALA A 11 -10.59 -10.77 7.20
CA ALA A 11 -9.25 -10.79 6.66
C ALA A 11 -8.63 -9.40 6.89
N THR A 12 -7.39 -9.35 7.35
CA THR A 12 -6.69 -8.10 7.68
C THR A 12 -5.51 -7.88 6.76
N LEU A 13 -5.22 -6.61 6.48
CA LEU A 13 -3.99 -6.19 5.79
C LEU A 13 -3.09 -5.50 6.81
N ILE A 14 -1.78 -5.68 6.70
CA ILE A 14 -0.83 -4.85 7.45
C ILE A 14 -0.73 -3.48 6.76
N GLY A 15 -0.96 -2.41 7.52
CA GLY A 15 -0.95 -1.05 6.98
C GLY A 15 0.45 -0.44 6.97
N HIS A 16 0.93 0.00 5.80
CA HIS A 16 2.22 0.69 5.62
C HIS A 16 2.39 1.90 6.54
N GLY A 17 1.35 2.71 6.72
CA GLY A 17 1.41 3.87 7.62
C GLY A 17 1.68 3.47 9.08
N THR A 18 1.16 2.33 9.53
CA THR A 18 1.44 1.75 10.86
C THR A 18 2.87 1.22 10.93
N VAL A 19 3.32 0.52 9.89
CA VAL A 19 4.70 0.01 9.77
C VAL A 19 5.72 1.16 9.85
N ARG A 20 5.54 2.25 9.09
CA ARG A 20 6.41 3.43 9.18
C ARG A 20 6.39 4.06 10.57
N ARG A 21 5.20 4.22 11.17
CA ARG A 21 5.07 4.79 12.52
C ARG A 21 5.89 4.00 13.55
N GLN A 22 5.79 2.69 13.51
CA GLN A 22 6.48 1.81 14.45
C GLN A 22 7.99 1.75 14.21
N ALA A 23 8.43 1.71 12.95
CA ALA A 23 9.85 1.58 12.64
C ALA A 23 10.64 2.90 12.74
N MET A 24 10.03 4.03 12.37
CA MET A 24 10.71 5.33 12.23
C MET A 24 10.44 6.32 13.39
N GLY A 25 9.59 5.95 14.35
CA GLY A 25 9.47 6.65 15.64
C GLY A 25 9.00 8.11 15.61
N GLY A 26 8.38 8.58 14.52
CA GLY A 26 7.78 9.94 14.45
C GLY A 26 8.37 10.87 13.39
N SER A 27 9.55 10.58 12.84
CA SER A 27 10.16 11.35 11.74
C SER A 27 9.82 10.70 10.42
N PHE A 28 8.90 11.30 9.66
CA PHE A 28 8.34 10.67 8.46
C PHE A 28 8.61 11.42 7.15
N ASP A 29 9.10 12.66 7.17
CA ASP A 29 9.34 13.50 5.97
C ASP A 29 10.64 13.16 5.22
N ARG A 30 11.02 11.88 5.23
CA ARG A 30 12.27 11.36 4.65
C ARG A 30 12.12 9.91 4.26
N SER A 31 13.10 9.40 3.52
CA SER A 31 13.26 7.95 3.35
C SER A 31 13.69 7.29 4.67
N PRO A 32 13.30 6.03 4.93
CA PRO A 32 13.83 5.27 6.05
C PRO A 32 15.35 5.06 5.87
N THR A 33 16.07 4.95 6.99
CA THR A 33 17.43 4.42 6.97
C THR A 33 17.40 2.94 6.60
N ALA A 34 18.56 2.33 6.32
CA ALA A 34 18.65 0.91 6.05
C ALA A 34 18.08 0.07 7.22
N ASP A 35 18.47 0.40 8.46
CA ASP A 35 17.98 -0.30 9.65
C ASP A 35 16.47 -0.13 9.87
N GLU A 36 15.93 1.05 9.57
CA GLU A 36 14.49 1.28 9.63
C GLU A 36 13.74 0.49 8.56
N LEU A 37 14.26 0.42 7.34
CA LEU A 37 13.66 -0.36 6.26
C LEU A 37 13.65 -1.85 6.60
N GLU A 38 14.74 -2.39 7.15
CA GLU A 38 14.78 -3.79 7.60
C GLU A 38 13.81 -4.06 8.76
N LYS A 39 13.64 -3.11 9.70
CA LYS A 39 12.58 -3.20 10.71
C LYS A 39 11.19 -3.20 10.08
N MET A 40 10.96 -2.36 9.07
CA MET A 40 9.68 -2.29 8.36
C MET A 40 9.37 -3.63 7.66
N LYS A 41 10.36 -4.22 6.98
CA LYS A 41 10.25 -5.56 6.38
C LYS A 41 9.92 -6.63 7.42
N ALA A 42 10.62 -6.63 8.55
CA ALA A 42 10.37 -7.58 9.64
C ALA A 42 8.95 -7.46 10.22
N LEU A 43 8.41 -6.25 10.33
CA LEU A 43 7.03 -6.02 10.77
C LEU A 43 6.01 -6.56 9.76
N VAL A 44 6.24 -6.34 8.46
CA VAL A 44 5.38 -6.90 7.40
C VAL A 44 5.46 -8.42 7.42
N GLU A 45 6.67 -8.99 7.50
CA GLU A 45 6.88 -10.44 7.56
C GLU A 45 6.16 -11.06 8.77
N HIS A 46 6.29 -10.44 9.94
CA HIS A 46 5.62 -10.88 11.15
C HIS A 46 4.10 -10.88 10.98
N ALA A 47 3.52 -9.80 10.46
CA ALA A 47 2.08 -9.72 10.23
C ALA A 47 1.59 -10.77 9.21
N MET A 48 2.35 -11.05 8.15
CA MET A 48 2.02 -12.12 7.20
C MET A 48 2.03 -13.50 7.87
N LYS A 49 3.01 -13.78 8.75
CA LYS A 49 3.06 -15.01 9.55
C LYS A 49 1.90 -15.13 10.53
N GLU A 50 1.38 -14.01 11.04
CA GLU A 50 0.20 -13.95 11.91
C GLU A 50 -1.14 -14.02 11.15
N GLY A 51 -1.12 -14.13 9.82
CA GLY A 51 -2.31 -14.34 8.99
C GLY A 51 -2.85 -13.09 8.29
N ALA A 52 -2.09 -12.00 8.24
CA ALA A 52 -2.43 -10.89 7.34
C ALA A 52 -2.45 -11.38 5.88
N VAL A 53 -3.44 -10.93 5.10
CA VAL A 53 -3.62 -11.37 3.71
C VAL A 53 -2.87 -10.50 2.70
N GLY A 54 -2.06 -9.55 3.18
CA GLY A 54 -1.32 -8.63 2.33
C GLY A 54 -0.95 -7.31 3.02
N LEU A 55 -0.43 -6.39 2.20
CA LEU A 55 0.00 -5.05 2.58
C LEU A 55 -0.98 -4.02 2.02
N SER A 56 -1.33 -3.00 2.81
CA SER A 56 -2.06 -1.83 2.33
C SER A 56 -1.27 -0.53 2.44
N THR A 57 -1.46 0.40 1.50
CA THR A 57 -0.90 1.75 1.56
C THR A 57 -1.97 2.83 1.42
N GLY A 58 -1.71 3.99 2.03
CA GLY A 58 -2.44 5.23 1.79
C GLY A 58 -1.45 6.33 1.46
N LEU A 59 -1.02 6.40 0.19
CA LEU A 59 0.09 7.24 -0.25
C LEU A 59 -0.26 8.72 -0.33
N ILE A 60 -1.56 9.07 -0.27
CA ILE A 60 -2.03 10.45 -0.14
C ILE A 60 -1.93 10.99 1.30
N TYR A 61 -1.74 10.12 2.30
CA TYR A 61 -1.78 10.49 3.72
C TYR A 61 -0.43 10.39 4.42
N LEU A 62 -0.27 11.11 5.53
CA LEU A 62 0.85 10.88 6.45
C LEU A 62 0.71 9.53 7.17
N PRO A 63 1.81 8.78 7.38
CA PRO A 63 3.20 9.10 6.99
C PRO A 63 3.57 8.68 5.55
N GLY A 64 2.66 8.04 4.80
CA GLY A 64 2.92 7.43 3.50
C GLY A 64 3.24 8.41 2.37
N THR A 65 2.80 9.67 2.47
CA THR A 65 3.04 10.70 1.44
C THR A 65 4.50 10.92 1.08
N PHE A 66 5.43 10.63 2.00
CA PHE A 66 6.87 10.79 1.79
C PHE A 66 7.58 9.48 1.41
N ALA A 67 6.85 8.38 1.33
CA ALA A 67 7.39 7.10 0.90
C ALA A 67 7.72 7.13 -0.58
N LYS A 68 8.93 6.69 -0.91
CA LYS A 68 9.35 6.46 -2.28
C LYS A 68 8.78 5.13 -2.77
N THR A 69 8.59 5.00 -4.08
CA THR A 69 8.07 3.77 -4.69
C THR A 69 8.96 2.56 -4.34
N GLU A 70 10.28 2.75 -4.27
CA GLU A 70 11.25 1.70 -3.93
C GLU A 70 11.02 1.12 -2.52
N GLU A 71 10.64 1.97 -1.56
CA GLU A 71 10.28 1.51 -0.21
C GLU A 71 9.05 0.59 -0.26
N ILE A 72 8.04 0.96 -1.04
CA ILE A 72 6.82 0.15 -1.17
C ILE A 72 7.10 -1.17 -1.89
N ILE A 73 7.95 -1.17 -2.92
CA ILE A 73 8.39 -2.39 -3.62
C ILE A 73 9.04 -3.36 -2.64
N GLU A 74 9.96 -2.88 -1.80
CA GLU A 74 10.67 -3.73 -0.83
C GLU A 74 9.72 -4.38 0.18
N LEU A 75 8.71 -3.65 0.67
CA LEU A 75 7.70 -4.20 1.58
C LEU A 75 6.70 -5.12 0.87
N ALA A 76 6.28 -4.77 -0.34
CA ALA A 76 5.38 -5.58 -1.15
C ALA A 76 6.03 -6.92 -1.53
N ARG A 77 7.35 -6.97 -1.78
CA ARG A 77 8.08 -8.23 -1.98
C ARG A 77 7.98 -9.15 -0.77
N VAL A 78 8.06 -8.60 0.44
CA VAL A 78 7.86 -9.38 1.67
C VAL A 78 6.46 -9.98 1.68
N ALA A 79 5.41 -9.18 1.44
CA ALA A 79 4.04 -9.70 1.39
C ALA A 79 3.82 -10.74 0.27
N SER A 80 4.46 -10.56 -0.90
CA SER A 80 4.39 -11.48 -2.03
C SER A 80 4.93 -12.88 -1.69
N ALA A 81 6.01 -12.96 -0.91
CA ALA A 81 6.59 -14.24 -0.48
C ALA A 81 5.62 -15.12 0.32
N TYR A 82 4.54 -14.54 0.85
CA TYR A 82 3.47 -15.22 1.59
C TYR A 82 2.15 -15.31 0.80
N GLY A 83 2.17 -14.99 -0.50
CA GLY A 83 0.97 -15.03 -1.36
C GLY A 83 -0.02 -13.89 -1.15
N GLY A 84 0.40 -12.82 -0.45
CA GLY A 84 -0.42 -11.67 -0.13
C GLY A 84 -0.80 -10.81 -1.34
N ILE A 85 -1.67 -9.83 -1.10
CA ILE A 85 -2.01 -8.78 -2.06
C ILE A 85 -1.38 -7.42 -1.65
N TYR A 86 -1.27 -6.51 -2.61
CA TYR A 86 -0.96 -5.11 -2.37
C TYR A 86 -2.20 -4.24 -2.66
N ALA A 87 -2.83 -3.72 -1.62
CA ALA A 87 -3.97 -2.80 -1.75
C ALA A 87 -3.51 -1.35 -1.60
N SER A 88 -4.00 -0.44 -2.42
CA SER A 88 -3.53 0.96 -2.36
C SER A 88 -4.64 1.98 -2.51
N HIS A 89 -4.75 2.86 -1.52
CA HIS A 89 -5.17 4.23 -1.76
C HIS A 89 -3.97 4.99 -2.34
N MET A 90 -4.06 5.18 -3.66
CA MET A 90 -3.04 5.79 -4.51
C MET A 90 -2.64 7.21 -4.09
N ARG A 91 -1.49 7.65 -4.58
CA ARG A 91 -0.88 8.94 -4.22
C ARG A 91 -1.70 10.14 -4.68
N ASP A 92 -2.27 10.06 -5.87
CA ASP A 92 -3.15 11.05 -6.46
C ASP A 92 -4.33 10.36 -7.16
N GLU A 93 -5.54 10.89 -6.95
CA GLU A 93 -6.78 10.41 -7.57
C GLU A 93 -7.46 11.51 -8.42
N GLY A 94 -6.79 12.64 -8.60
CA GLY A 94 -7.23 13.78 -9.41
C GLY A 94 -6.47 13.83 -10.74
N THR A 95 -5.71 14.90 -10.94
CA THR A 95 -4.97 15.11 -12.20
C THR A 95 -3.75 14.20 -12.35
N GLY A 96 -3.22 13.66 -11.24
CA GLY A 96 -2.05 12.76 -11.22
C GLY A 96 -2.42 11.27 -11.16
N ILE A 97 -3.64 10.91 -11.58
CA ILE A 97 -4.13 9.53 -11.47
C ILE A 97 -3.33 8.55 -12.34
N PHE A 98 -2.87 8.97 -13.52
CA PHE A 98 -2.14 8.08 -14.43
C PHE A 98 -0.73 7.78 -13.91
N GLU A 99 -0.06 8.78 -13.35
CA GLU A 99 1.22 8.62 -12.66
C GLU A 99 1.08 7.70 -11.43
N SER A 100 -0.05 7.80 -10.73
CA SER A 100 -0.33 6.93 -9.58
C SER A 100 -0.66 5.49 -9.99
N LEU A 101 -1.34 5.29 -11.11
CA LEU A 101 -1.56 3.96 -11.70
C LEU A 101 -0.22 3.35 -12.15
N ASP A 102 0.63 4.14 -12.81
CA ASP A 102 1.97 3.71 -13.21
C ASP A 102 2.84 3.32 -12.00
N GLU A 103 2.77 4.09 -10.91
CA GLU A 103 3.43 3.76 -9.64
C GLU A 103 2.93 2.41 -9.09
N LEU A 104 1.62 2.20 -9.06
CA LEU A 104 1.00 0.96 -8.58
C LEU A 104 1.39 -0.24 -9.45
N PHE A 105 1.36 -0.09 -10.78
CA PHE A 105 1.74 -1.16 -11.70
C PHE A 105 3.23 -1.48 -11.61
N ARG A 106 4.07 -0.48 -11.40
CA ARG A 106 5.50 -0.67 -11.14
C ARG A 106 5.71 -1.49 -9.87
N ILE A 107 5.03 -1.14 -8.77
CA ILE A 107 5.09 -1.89 -7.51
C ILE A 107 4.65 -3.35 -7.74
N ALA A 108 3.50 -3.56 -8.39
CA ALA A 108 2.96 -4.89 -8.66
C ALA A 108 3.94 -5.78 -9.44
N ARG A 109 4.53 -5.23 -10.52
CA ARG A 109 5.51 -5.94 -11.36
C ARG A 109 6.81 -6.24 -10.61
N GLU A 110 7.43 -5.23 -9.99
CA GLU A 110 8.73 -5.38 -9.35
C GLU A 110 8.69 -6.17 -8.03
N ALA A 111 7.52 -6.21 -7.38
CA ALA A 111 7.30 -7.04 -6.20
C ALA A 111 6.71 -8.42 -6.52
N ASN A 112 6.37 -8.70 -7.79
CA ASN A 112 5.64 -9.89 -8.21
C ASN A 112 4.42 -10.15 -7.32
N ILE A 113 3.57 -9.14 -7.11
CA ILE A 113 2.41 -9.21 -6.22
C ILE A 113 1.13 -8.82 -6.96
N ARG A 114 0.01 -9.46 -6.60
CA ARG A 114 -1.32 -9.04 -7.06
C ARG A 114 -1.67 -7.72 -6.42
N ALA A 115 -2.08 -6.73 -7.21
CA ALA A 115 -2.46 -5.41 -6.71
C ALA A 115 -3.97 -5.18 -6.75
N GLU A 116 -4.46 -4.36 -5.83
CA GLU A 116 -5.83 -3.86 -5.73
C GLU A 116 -5.79 -2.33 -5.68
N ILE A 117 -6.58 -1.69 -6.54
CA ILE A 117 -6.76 -0.24 -6.53
C ILE A 117 -7.96 0.05 -5.63
N SER A 118 -7.69 0.55 -4.43
CA SER A 118 -8.75 0.87 -3.49
C SER A 118 -9.60 2.01 -4.03
N HIS A 119 -10.93 1.83 -4.01
CA HIS A 119 -11.96 2.84 -4.29
C HIS A 119 -11.63 3.81 -5.45
N ILE A 120 -11.31 3.25 -6.63
CA ILE A 120 -10.95 4.02 -7.82
C ILE A 120 -11.97 5.12 -8.15
N LYS A 121 -11.47 6.35 -8.35
CA LYS A 121 -12.30 7.54 -8.60
C LYS A 121 -11.51 8.61 -9.36
N LEU A 122 -12.22 9.61 -9.86
CA LEU A 122 -11.65 10.84 -10.45
C LEU A 122 -12.05 12.03 -9.59
N SER A 123 -11.12 12.49 -8.75
CA SER A 123 -11.33 13.53 -7.74
C SER A 123 -11.12 14.94 -8.30
N GLY A 124 -12.13 15.79 -8.11
CA GLY A 124 -12.11 17.20 -8.54
C GLY A 124 -12.45 17.40 -10.01
N ASN A 125 -13.08 18.54 -10.31
CA ASN A 125 -13.66 18.84 -11.62
C ASN A 125 -12.66 18.74 -12.78
N ALA A 126 -11.37 19.04 -12.52
CA ALA A 126 -10.30 18.95 -13.52
C ALA A 126 -10.01 17.51 -13.99
N ALA A 127 -10.32 16.50 -13.17
CA ALA A 127 -10.09 15.09 -13.48
C ALA A 127 -11.31 14.41 -14.13
N TRP A 128 -12.49 15.04 -14.09
CA TRP A 128 -13.74 14.45 -14.57
C TRP A 128 -13.74 14.15 -16.08
N GLY A 129 -14.65 13.25 -16.50
CA GLY A 129 -14.85 12.93 -17.91
C GLY A 129 -13.86 11.90 -18.49
N GLN A 130 -12.99 11.32 -17.66
CA GLN A 130 -11.99 10.35 -18.11
C GLN A 130 -12.16 8.89 -17.63
N PRO A 131 -13.33 8.40 -17.16
CA PRO A 131 -13.41 7.07 -16.56
C PRO A 131 -13.05 5.96 -17.55
N LYS A 132 -13.40 6.11 -18.83
CA LYS A 132 -13.03 5.13 -19.88
C LYS A 132 -11.53 5.00 -20.04
N LYS A 133 -10.78 6.10 -19.98
CA LYS A 133 -9.31 6.09 -20.10
C LYS A 133 -8.67 5.39 -18.90
N VAL A 134 -9.18 5.64 -17.70
CA VAL A 134 -8.71 5.01 -16.46
C VAL A 134 -8.93 3.49 -16.51
N ILE A 135 -10.14 3.05 -16.88
CA ILE A 135 -10.45 1.62 -16.96
C ILE A 135 -9.62 0.93 -18.05
N SER A 136 -9.37 1.61 -19.18
CA SER A 136 -8.51 1.05 -20.25
C SER A 136 -7.03 0.91 -19.88
N ALA A 137 -6.57 1.54 -18.80
CA ALA A 137 -5.19 1.43 -18.33
C ALA A 137 -4.97 0.24 -17.38
N ILE A 138 -6.04 -0.41 -16.91
CA ILE A 138 -6.04 -1.54 -15.96
C ILE A 138 -6.25 -2.84 -16.73
#